data_AF-A0A4D6FT56-F1
#
_entry.id   AF-A0A4D6FT56-F1
#
_cell.length_a   1.000
_cell.length_b   1.000
_cell.length_c   1.000
_cell.angle_alpha   90.00
_cell.angle_beta   90.00
_cell.angle_gamma   90.00
#
_symmetry.space_group_name_H-M   'P 1'
#
loop_
_entity.id
_entity.type
_entity.pdbx_description
1 polymer ?
#
loop_
_entity_poly.entity_id
_entity_poly.type
_entity_poly.pdbx_seq_one_letter_code
_entity_poly.pdbx_strand_id
1 'polypeptide(L)'
;YTHNWPYDPSVGNVATTATFIWSMISIFCLWVGISVVLYVYGQMKMQEVDVFDSSEAGGHSLTTADLENGYVRPTQKATYKFFALAILCFGIQVVMGIVGALDFVRPFGLNLNELMPFTVARSYHTLLQIYWFFMAWVGYTIFFLPRLTKVPKGQLFLINLLFAMSVVVAVGAVFGIYTGQRGYLNDWVSYWFGSQGWEFIELGRFFQLLLLTSFVLWIFIIYRGVKPWVTMKNAWSVPAWLLWGSGVMVLFLFFSVLMTPNANFAISDYWRWMTVHMWVEVTFEVFTTVIVAYLLVQMGLVNP
;
A
#
# COMPACT_ATOMS: atom_id res chain seq x y z
N TYR A 1 -15.54 16.54 -24.18
CA TYR A 1 -14.32 16.41 -23.36
C TYR A 1 -14.51 15.55 -22.12
N THR A 2 -15.64 15.64 -21.41
CA THR A 2 -15.89 14.91 -20.14
C THR A 2 -17.14 14.03 -20.18
N HIS A 3 -17.61 13.63 -21.37
CA HIS A 3 -18.80 12.77 -21.53
C HIS A 3 -20.06 13.29 -20.81
N ASN A 4 -20.37 14.57 -20.96
CA ASN A 4 -21.51 15.27 -20.33
C ASN A 4 -21.48 15.33 -18.79
N TRP A 5 -20.31 15.19 -18.18
CA TRP A 5 -20.12 15.45 -16.74
C TRP A 5 -19.71 16.91 -16.50
N PRO A 6 -20.22 17.59 -15.44
CA PRO A 6 -21.19 17.10 -14.43
C PRO A 6 -22.64 17.15 -14.92
N TYR A 7 -23.55 16.43 -14.24
CA TYR A 7 -24.99 16.47 -14.53
C TYR A 7 -25.54 17.89 -14.34
N ASP A 8 -26.06 18.47 -15.41
CA ASP A 8 -26.68 19.79 -15.42
C ASP A 8 -27.63 19.92 -16.64
N PRO A 9 -28.94 19.69 -16.43
CA PRO A 9 -29.92 19.80 -17.51
C PRO A 9 -30.00 21.19 -18.15
N SER A 10 -29.62 22.26 -17.43
CA SER A 10 -29.73 23.64 -17.94
C SER A 10 -28.79 23.91 -19.11
N VAL A 11 -27.65 23.20 -19.16
CA VAL A 11 -26.66 23.25 -20.25
C VAL A 11 -26.72 22.01 -21.15
N GLY A 12 -27.73 21.15 -20.98
CA GLY A 12 -27.91 19.94 -21.77
C GLY A 12 -27.02 18.75 -21.34
N ASN A 13 -26.36 18.84 -20.18
CA ASN A 13 -25.57 17.73 -19.64
C ASN A 13 -26.48 16.66 -19.03
N VAL A 14 -26.78 15.65 -19.83
CA VAL A 14 -27.48 14.43 -19.41
C VAL A 14 -26.65 13.20 -19.77
N ALA A 15 -26.93 12.07 -19.12
CA ALA A 15 -26.25 10.80 -19.36
C ALA A 15 -26.34 10.42 -20.85
N THR A 16 -25.19 10.09 -21.44
CA THR A 16 -25.12 9.72 -22.86
C THR A 16 -25.64 8.31 -23.10
N THR A 17 -26.08 8.01 -24.33
CA THR A 17 -26.48 6.65 -24.73
C THR A 17 -25.36 5.61 -24.46
N ALA A 18 -24.10 6.00 -24.69
CA ALA A 18 -22.95 5.14 -24.41
C ALA A 18 -22.84 4.78 -22.92
N THR A 19 -23.13 5.72 -22.01
CA THR A 19 -23.14 5.49 -20.56
C THR A 19 -24.12 4.38 -20.18
N PHE A 20 -25.34 4.40 -20.75
CA PHE A 20 -26.34 3.36 -20.50
C PHE A 20 -25.93 2.00 -21.08
N ILE A 21 -25.47 1.97 -22.33
CA ILE A 21 -25.05 0.72 -22.99
C ILE A 21 -23.92 0.04 -22.23
N TRP A 22 -22.84 0.77 -21.91
CA TRP A 22 -21.70 0.19 -21.21
C TRP A 22 -22.02 -0.21 -19.76
N SER A 23 -22.94 0.50 -19.10
CA SER A 23 -23.43 0.08 -17.77
C SER A 23 -24.10 -1.29 -17.85
N MET A 24 -25.00 -1.50 -18.81
CA MET A 24 -25.70 -2.78 -18.98
C MET A 24 -24.73 -3.91 -19.38
N ILE A 25 -23.82 -3.63 -20.33
CA ILE A 25 -22.79 -4.60 -20.74
C ILE A 25 -21.91 -4.99 -19.55
N SER A 26 -21.48 -4.03 -18.72
CA SER A 26 -20.61 -4.31 -17.58
C SER A 26 -21.26 -5.23 -16.54
N ILE A 27 -22.55 -5.05 -16.25
CA ILE A 27 -23.30 -5.91 -15.33
C ILE A 27 -23.44 -7.32 -15.89
N PHE A 28 -23.72 -7.44 -17.19
CA PHE A 28 -23.80 -8.75 -17.85
C PHE A 28 -22.45 -9.47 -17.84
N CYS A 29 -21.37 -8.77 -18.19
CA CYS A 29 -20.01 -9.30 -18.14
C CYS A 29 -19.63 -9.75 -16.71
N LEU A 30 -20.01 -8.98 -15.68
CA LEU A 30 -19.79 -9.36 -14.28
C LEU A 30 -20.53 -10.65 -13.93
N TRP A 31 -21.80 -10.78 -14.32
CA TRP A 31 -22.58 -12.00 -14.07
C TRP A 31 -21.96 -13.23 -14.75
N VAL A 32 -21.52 -13.09 -16.00
CA VAL A 32 -20.80 -14.16 -16.71
C VAL A 32 -19.49 -14.50 -16.00
N GLY A 33 -18.71 -13.49 -15.61
CA GLY A 33 -17.44 -13.66 -14.89
C GLY A 33 -17.62 -14.43 -13.58
N ILE A 34 -18.59 -14.04 -12.75
CA ILE A 34 -18.93 -14.74 -11.50
C ILE A 34 -19.31 -16.19 -11.78
N SER A 35 -20.16 -16.43 -12.79
CA SER A 35 -20.61 -17.77 -13.15
C SER A 35 -19.45 -18.68 -13.55
N VAL A 36 -18.52 -18.17 -14.36
CA VAL A 36 -17.31 -18.90 -14.77
C VAL A 36 -16.40 -19.18 -13.57
N VAL A 37 -16.14 -18.18 -12.72
CA VAL A 37 -15.30 -18.35 -11.52
C VAL A 37 -15.89 -19.41 -10.59
N LEU A 38 -17.20 -19.37 -10.33
CA LEU A 38 -17.87 -20.36 -9.46
C LEU A 38 -17.85 -21.77 -10.08
N TYR A 39 -18.01 -21.88 -11.40
CA TYR A 39 -17.89 -23.16 -12.10
C TYR A 39 -16.47 -23.73 -11.95
N VAL A 40 -15.43 -22.94 -12.25
CA VAL A 40 -14.03 -23.35 -12.13
C VAL A 40 -13.69 -23.71 -10.68
N TYR A 41 -14.13 -22.90 -9.71
CA TYR A 41 -13.96 -23.21 -8.28
C TYR A 41 -14.63 -24.54 -7.90
N GLY A 42 -15.85 -24.78 -8.38
CA GLY A 42 -16.55 -26.05 -8.18
C GLY A 42 -15.78 -27.25 -8.74
N GLN A 43 -15.19 -27.11 -9.93
CA GLN A 43 -14.35 -28.16 -10.52
C GLN A 43 -13.05 -28.37 -9.74
N MET A 44 -12.40 -27.31 -9.26
CA MET A 44 -11.18 -27.41 -8.44
C MET A 44 -11.45 -28.14 -7.13
N LYS A 45 -12.60 -27.90 -6.48
CA LYS A 45 -12.99 -28.58 -5.24
C LYS A 45 -13.24 -30.10 -5.42
N MET A 46 -13.54 -30.55 -6.64
CA MET A 46 -13.72 -31.97 -6.94
C MET A 46 -12.39 -32.71 -7.17
N GLN A 47 -11.25 -32.01 -7.22
CA GLN A 47 -9.95 -32.65 -7.31
C GLN A 47 -9.61 -33.36 -6.00
N GLU A 48 -8.94 -34.51 -6.06
CA GLU A 48 -8.50 -35.31 -4.91
C GLU A 48 -7.28 -34.69 -4.18
N VAL A 49 -7.21 -33.36 -4.12
CA VAL A 49 -6.15 -32.63 -3.43
C VAL A 49 -6.76 -31.96 -2.21
N ASP A 50 -6.55 -32.53 -1.03
CA ASP A 50 -6.90 -31.87 0.22
C ASP A 50 -5.78 -30.92 0.64
N VAL A 51 -5.99 -29.63 0.38
CA VAL A 51 -5.05 -28.55 0.73
C VAL A 51 -4.92 -28.32 2.23
N PHE A 52 -5.85 -28.85 3.03
CA PHE A 52 -5.86 -28.76 4.49
C PHE A 52 -5.40 -30.04 5.19
N ASP A 53 -5.23 -31.14 4.43
CA ASP A 53 -4.67 -32.37 4.97
C ASP A 53 -3.16 -32.24 5.16
N SER A 54 -2.77 -31.83 6.36
CA SER A 54 -1.36 -31.66 6.77
C SER A 54 -0.60 -32.99 6.97
N SER A 55 -1.24 -34.15 6.73
CA SER A 55 -0.63 -35.47 6.93
C SER A 55 0.60 -35.72 6.04
N GLU A 56 0.63 -35.16 4.82
CA GLU A 56 1.77 -35.29 3.90
C GLU A 56 2.89 -34.27 4.16
N ALA A 57 2.59 -33.11 4.76
CA ALA A 57 3.57 -32.04 4.97
C ALA A 57 4.50 -32.27 6.18
N GLY A 58 4.24 -33.29 7.01
CA GLY A 58 5.07 -33.65 8.17
C GLY A 58 5.21 -32.54 9.23
N GLY A 59 4.44 -31.45 9.12
CA GLY A 59 4.49 -30.31 10.01
C GLY A 59 3.31 -30.33 10.98
N HIS A 60 3.59 -30.36 12.28
CA HIS A 60 2.55 -30.08 13.27
C HIS A 60 2.16 -28.59 13.19
N SER A 61 0.89 -28.27 13.45
CA SER A 61 0.48 -26.88 13.55
C SER A 61 1.27 -26.19 14.67
N LEU A 62 1.87 -25.03 14.37
CA LEU A 62 2.71 -24.31 15.33
C LEU A 62 1.91 -23.98 16.60
N THR A 63 2.46 -24.37 17.76
CA THR A 63 1.87 -24.02 19.06
C THR A 63 2.39 -22.67 19.56
N THR A 64 1.69 -22.06 20.51
CA THR A 64 2.16 -20.82 21.18
C THR A 64 3.55 -21.03 21.80
N ALA A 65 3.80 -22.20 22.39
CA ALA A 65 5.09 -22.53 22.98
C ALA A 65 6.23 -22.60 21.95
N ASP A 66 5.95 -23.08 20.73
CA ASP A 66 6.95 -23.12 19.65
C ASP A 66 7.35 -21.71 19.19
N LEU A 67 6.41 -20.76 19.23
CA LEU A 67 6.63 -19.37 18.86
C LEU A 67 7.39 -18.59 19.93
N GLU A 68 7.05 -18.79 21.21
CA GLU A 68 7.66 -18.08 22.35
C GLU A 68 9.10 -18.49 22.62
N ASN A 69 9.46 -19.74 22.33
CA ASN A 69 10.82 -20.26 22.50
C ASN A 69 11.76 -19.94 21.32
N GLY A 70 11.26 -19.26 20.28
CA GLY A 70 12.04 -18.89 19.11
C GLY A 70 13.07 -17.79 19.37
N TYR A 71 14.31 -17.98 18.91
CA TYR A 71 15.34 -16.92 18.96
C TYR A 71 15.01 -15.77 18.00
N VAL A 72 14.62 -14.62 18.56
CA VAL A 72 14.38 -13.39 17.77
C VAL A 72 15.69 -12.71 17.42
N ARG A 73 16.03 -12.72 16.12
CA ARG A 73 17.30 -12.17 15.61
C ARG A 73 17.34 -10.63 15.70
N PRO A 74 18.52 -10.00 15.77
CA PRO A 74 18.63 -8.53 15.78
C PRO A 74 17.95 -7.84 14.59
N THR A 75 17.98 -8.44 13.40
CA THR A 75 17.28 -7.90 12.22
C THR A 75 15.76 -7.95 12.35
N GLN A 76 15.21 -8.91 13.10
CA GLN A 76 13.78 -9.00 13.40
C GLN A 76 13.39 -7.98 14.45
N LYS A 77 14.18 -7.82 15.53
CA LYS A 77 13.95 -6.77 16.54
C LYS A 77 13.98 -5.37 15.92
N ALA A 78 14.84 -5.16 14.92
CA ALA A 78 14.92 -3.90 14.19
C ALA A 78 13.65 -3.57 13.38
N THR A 79 12.69 -4.48 13.21
CA THR A 79 11.42 -4.19 12.55
C THR A 79 10.37 -3.60 13.49
N TYR A 80 10.52 -3.76 14.82
CA TYR A 80 9.56 -3.26 15.81
C TYR A 80 9.30 -1.76 15.72
N LYS A 81 10.35 -0.99 15.39
CA LYS A 81 10.24 0.45 15.17
C LYS A 81 9.38 0.82 13.96
N PHE A 82 9.30 -0.02 12.92
CA PHE A 82 8.38 0.20 11.80
C PHE A 82 6.93 0.05 12.24
N PHE A 83 6.63 -0.97 13.07
CA PHE A 83 5.31 -1.14 13.67
C PHE A 83 4.96 0.00 14.63
N ALA A 84 5.92 0.47 15.44
CA ALA A 84 5.71 1.64 16.30
C ALA A 84 5.42 2.91 15.48
N LEU A 85 6.15 3.14 14.38
CA LEU A 85 5.88 4.24 13.45
C LEU A 85 4.49 4.10 12.81
N ALA A 86 4.11 2.89 12.41
CA ALA A 86 2.79 2.61 11.86
C ALA A 86 1.68 2.96 12.87
N ILE A 87 1.79 2.52 14.12
CA ILE A 87 0.81 2.82 15.18
C ILE A 87 0.69 4.33 15.40
N LEU A 88 1.81 5.06 15.43
CA LEU A 88 1.80 6.52 15.57
C LEU A 88 1.08 7.19 14.39
N CYS A 89 1.43 6.82 13.15
CA CYS A 89 0.80 7.37 11.94
C CYS A 89 -0.69 7.01 11.85
N PHE A 90 -1.08 5.79 12.28
CA PHE A 90 -2.47 5.37 12.39
C PHE A 90 -3.24 6.22 13.41
N GLY A 91 -2.65 6.45 14.59
CA GLY A 91 -3.25 7.33 15.60
C GLY A 91 -3.50 8.74 15.06
N ILE A 92 -2.50 9.33 14.39
CA ILE A 92 -2.65 10.64 13.74
C ILE A 92 -3.76 10.56 12.67
N GLN A 93 -3.75 9.56 11.79
CA GLN A 93 -4.76 9.38 10.73
C GLN A 93 -6.20 9.37 11.27
N VAL A 94 -6.45 8.63 12.36
CA VAL A 94 -7.78 8.56 13.00
C VAL A 94 -8.17 9.93 13.56
N VAL A 95 -7.28 10.59 14.30
CA VAL A 95 -7.54 11.92 14.87
C VAL A 95 -7.84 12.93 13.76
N MET A 96 -7.10 12.91 12.66
CA MET A 96 -7.33 13.83 11.53
C MET A 96 -8.66 13.53 10.81
N GLY A 97 -9.08 12.27 10.76
CA GLY A 97 -10.42 11.90 10.28
C GLY A 97 -11.52 12.47 11.17
N ILE A 98 -11.36 12.39 12.49
CA ILE A 98 -12.30 12.99 13.45
C ILE A 98 -12.34 14.51 13.29
N VAL A 99 -11.19 15.18 13.21
CA VAL A 99 -11.12 16.64 12.99
C VAL A 99 -11.82 17.03 11.69
N GLY A 100 -11.58 16.30 10.59
CA GLY A 100 -12.25 16.54 9.31
C GLY A 100 -13.77 16.38 9.40
N ALA A 101 -14.26 15.35 10.11
CA ALA A 101 -15.71 15.15 10.31
C ALA A 101 -16.34 16.23 11.19
N LEU A 102 -15.63 16.69 12.23
CA LEU A 102 -16.08 17.75 13.13
C LEU A 102 -16.28 19.09 12.42
N ASP A 103 -15.53 19.38 11.35
CA ASP A 103 -15.71 20.63 10.57
C ASP A 103 -17.08 20.69 9.86
N PHE A 104 -17.66 19.53 9.52
CA PHE A 104 -19.01 19.42 8.95
C PHE A 104 -20.12 19.46 10.01
N VAL A 105 -19.93 18.80 11.16
CA VAL A 105 -20.95 18.70 12.21
C VAL A 105 -20.98 19.93 13.13
N ARG A 106 -19.80 20.52 13.40
CA ARG A 106 -19.59 21.70 14.26
C ARG A 106 -20.30 21.61 15.62
N PRO A 107 -20.06 20.56 16.42
CA PRO A 107 -20.70 20.44 17.72
C PRO A 107 -20.36 21.64 18.59
N PHE A 108 -21.39 22.21 19.24
CA PHE A 108 -21.27 23.40 20.10
C PHE A 108 -20.67 24.64 19.39
N GLY A 109 -20.68 24.69 18.06
CA GLY A 109 -20.11 25.80 17.29
C GLY A 109 -18.57 25.84 17.26
N LEU A 110 -17.90 24.75 17.68
CA LEU A 110 -16.44 24.65 17.62
C LEU A 110 -15.94 24.69 16.17
N ASN A 111 -15.01 25.61 15.88
CA ASN A 111 -14.33 25.73 14.59
C ASN A 111 -12.84 25.40 14.74
N LEU A 112 -12.42 24.24 14.24
CA LEU A 112 -11.02 23.79 14.29
C LEU A 112 -10.19 24.26 13.08
N ASN A 113 -10.83 24.91 12.10
CA ASN A 113 -10.23 25.22 10.79
C ASN A 113 -9.06 26.22 10.90
N GLU A 114 -9.09 27.12 11.90
CA GLU A 114 -7.99 28.07 12.14
C GLU A 114 -6.67 27.37 12.48
N LEU A 115 -6.74 26.33 13.33
CA LEU A 115 -5.60 25.51 13.73
C LEU A 115 -5.26 24.46 12.67
N MET A 116 -6.30 23.78 12.18
CA MET A 116 -6.21 22.63 11.31
C MET A 116 -7.27 22.69 10.21
N PRO A 117 -6.94 23.29 9.05
CA PRO A 117 -7.88 23.40 7.95
C PRO A 117 -8.34 22.03 7.46
N PHE A 118 -9.58 21.97 6.95
CA PHE A 118 -10.14 20.74 6.41
C PHE A 118 -9.26 20.10 5.32
N THR A 119 -8.64 20.91 4.46
CA THR A 119 -7.73 20.41 3.42
C THR A 119 -6.55 19.64 4.00
N VAL A 120 -5.96 20.16 5.09
CA VAL A 120 -4.83 19.53 5.78
C VAL A 120 -5.27 18.27 6.51
N ALA A 121 -6.38 18.36 7.26
CA ALA A 121 -6.93 17.21 7.98
C ALA A 121 -7.26 16.06 7.03
N ARG A 122 -7.90 16.36 5.88
CA ARG A 122 -8.17 15.40 4.82
C ARG A 122 -6.88 14.80 4.27
N SER A 123 -5.90 15.61 3.90
CA SER A 123 -4.64 15.13 3.32
C SER A 123 -3.86 14.24 4.29
N TYR A 124 -3.83 14.56 5.58
CA TYR A 124 -3.25 13.67 6.57
C TYR A 124 -4.04 12.37 6.71
N HIS A 125 -5.36 12.45 6.74
CA HIS A 125 -6.21 11.26 6.86
C HIS A 125 -6.01 10.30 5.69
N THR A 126 -6.02 10.79 4.44
CA THR A 126 -5.87 9.97 3.24
C THR A 126 -4.44 9.45 3.08
N LEU A 127 -3.43 10.31 3.25
CA LEU A 127 -2.04 9.93 3.05
C LEU A 127 -1.53 8.99 4.14
N LEU A 128 -1.79 9.30 5.42
CA LEU A 128 -1.31 8.47 6.52
C LEU A 128 -1.98 7.11 6.53
N GLN A 129 -3.24 7.02 6.07
CA GLN A 129 -3.96 5.74 5.91
C GLN A 129 -3.17 4.77 5.04
N ILE A 130 -2.60 5.28 3.95
CA ILE A 130 -1.72 4.52 3.08
C ILE A 130 -0.39 4.27 3.78
N TYR A 131 0.23 5.32 4.32
CA TYR A 131 1.59 5.26 4.85
C TYR A 131 1.77 4.25 5.98
N TRP A 132 0.92 4.27 7.02
CA TRP A 132 1.06 3.38 8.16
C TRP A 132 0.90 1.90 7.75
N PHE A 133 -0.01 1.64 6.82
CA PHE A 133 -0.29 0.32 6.30
C PHE A 133 0.96 -0.26 5.62
N PHE A 134 1.64 0.51 4.77
CA PHE A 134 2.89 0.07 4.16
C PHE A 134 4.02 -0.10 5.17
N MET A 135 4.11 0.73 6.22
CA MET A 135 5.14 0.55 7.26
C MET A 135 4.96 -0.78 8.00
N ALA A 136 3.72 -1.22 8.23
CA ALA A 136 3.45 -2.54 8.80
C ALA A 136 3.92 -3.67 7.88
N TRP A 137 3.62 -3.59 6.58
CA TRP A 137 4.06 -4.60 5.61
C TRP A 137 5.56 -4.64 5.38
N VAL A 138 6.21 -3.48 5.33
CA VAL A 138 7.67 -3.39 5.27
C VAL A 138 8.29 -4.04 6.51
N GLY A 139 7.77 -3.73 7.70
CA GLY A 139 8.20 -4.34 8.95
C GLY A 139 8.02 -5.87 8.95
N TYR A 140 6.86 -6.34 8.51
CA TYR A 140 6.52 -7.76 8.45
C TYR A 140 7.40 -8.52 7.44
N THR A 141 7.55 -7.99 6.22
CA THR A 141 8.36 -8.62 5.18
C THR A 141 9.84 -8.70 5.55
N ILE A 142 10.37 -7.76 6.32
CA ILE A 142 11.75 -7.86 6.82
C ILE A 142 11.84 -8.86 7.98
N PHE A 143 10.82 -8.90 8.84
CA PHE A 143 10.77 -9.79 10.01
C PHE A 143 10.83 -11.27 9.60
N PHE A 144 10.24 -11.63 8.46
CA PHE A 144 10.21 -13.02 8.02
C PHE A 144 11.49 -13.47 7.29
N LEU A 145 12.25 -12.58 6.62
CA LEU A 145 13.41 -12.95 5.79
C LEU A 145 14.38 -13.96 6.45
N PRO A 146 14.72 -13.82 7.75
CA PRO A 146 15.67 -14.74 8.38
C PRO A 146 15.18 -16.17 8.59
N ARG A 147 13.88 -16.44 8.33
CA ARG A 147 13.31 -17.79 8.31
C ARG A 147 13.59 -18.52 7.00
N LEU A 148 13.72 -17.78 5.88
CA LEU A 148 14.04 -18.39 4.58
C LEU A 148 15.53 -18.67 4.43
N THR A 149 16.38 -17.71 4.82
CA THR A 149 17.82 -17.79 4.60
C THR A 149 18.61 -17.20 5.74
N LYS A 150 19.90 -17.53 5.78
CA LYS A 150 20.86 -16.90 6.68
C LYS A 150 20.95 -15.40 6.38
N VAL A 151 20.87 -14.59 7.43
CA VAL A 151 20.93 -13.12 7.34
C VAL A 151 22.19 -12.65 6.59
N PRO A 152 22.05 -11.88 5.49
CA PRO A 152 23.19 -11.31 4.78
C PRO A 152 23.99 -10.31 5.62
N LYS A 153 25.30 -10.19 5.34
CA LYS A 153 26.15 -9.17 6.00
C LYS A 153 25.65 -7.76 5.71
N GLY A 154 25.58 -6.91 6.73
CA GLY A 154 25.11 -5.53 6.62
C GLY A 154 23.59 -5.34 6.52
N GLN A 155 22.79 -6.41 6.63
CA GLN A 155 21.33 -6.30 6.53
C GLN A 155 20.74 -5.37 7.61
N LEU A 156 21.26 -5.44 8.84
CA LEU A 156 20.82 -4.59 9.94
C LEU A 156 21.01 -3.09 9.65
N PHE A 157 22.13 -2.72 9.03
CA PHE A 157 22.38 -1.34 8.62
C PHE A 157 21.36 -0.88 7.59
N LEU A 158 21.07 -1.69 6.55
CA LEU A 158 20.10 -1.35 5.52
C LEU A 158 18.68 -1.19 6.10
N ILE A 159 18.28 -2.07 7.04
CA ILE A 159 16.99 -1.96 7.75
C ILE A 159 16.92 -0.66 8.55
N ASN A 160 18.03 -0.28 9.21
CA ASN A 160 18.09 0.97 9.97
C ASN A 160 18.08 2.21 9.08
N LEU A 161 18.77 2.18 7.95
CA LEU A 161 18.75 3.23 6.94
C LEU A 161 17.34 3.39 6.37
N LEU A 162 16.70 2.29 5.98
CA LEU A 162 15.32 2.29 5.48
C LEU A 162 14.38 2.95 6.49
N PHE A 163 14.48 2.58 7.77
CA PHE A 163 13.67 3.20 8.81
C PHE A 163 13.93 4.70 8.95
N ALA A 164 15.20 5.13 8.91
CA ALA A 164 15.53 6.55 9.00
C ALA A 164 14.92 7.33 7.83
N MET A 165 15.00 6.80 6.62
CA MET A 165 14.36 7.39 5.44
C MET A 165 12.84 7.45 5.59
N SER A 166 12.21 6.38 6.08
CA SER A 166 10.78 6.36 6.39
C SER A 166 10.41 7.48 7.37
N VAL A 167 11.12 7.61 8.50
CA VAL A 167 10.85 8.67 9.48
C VAL A 167 10.99 10.06 8.85
N VAL A 168 12.02 10.30 8.03
CA VAL A 168 12.19 11.57 7.32
C VAL A 168 11.02 11.84 6.38
N VAL A 169 10.52 10.83 5.66
CA VAL A 169 9.33 10.96 4.81
C VAL A 169 8.08 11.26 5.65
N ALA A 170 7.85 10.56 6.77
CA ALA A 170 6.68 10.76 7.61
C ALA A 170 6.65 12.18 8.21
N VAL A 171 7.78 12.61 8.78
CA VAL A 171 7.96 13.96 9.32
C VAL A 171 7.82 15.00 8.20
N GLY A 172 8.49 14.78 7.08
CA GLY A 172 8.40 15.64 5.91
C GLY A 172 6.98 15.77 5.35
N ALA A 173 6.21 14.69 5.33
CA ALA A 173 4.81 14.69 4.92
C ALA A 173 3.96 15.54 5.87
N VAL A 174 4.10 15.34 7.18
CA VAL A 174 3.34 16.08 8.19
C VAL A 174 3.66 17.57 8.08
N PHE A 175 4.92 17.97 8.21
CA PHE A 175 5.28 19.39 8.17
C PHE A 175 5.10 20.03 6.79
N GLY A 176 5.48 19.32 5.72
CA GLY A 176 5.38 19.78 4.35
C GLY A 176 3.94 20.07 3.94
N ILE A 177 3.02 19.13 4.16
CA ILE A 177 1.62 19.32 3.79
C ILE A 177 1.00 20.48 4.58
N TYR A 178 1.28 20.59 5.88
CA TYR A 178 0.76 21.69 6.71
C TYR A 178 1.21 23.05 6.15
N THR A 179 2.52 23.24 6.01
CA THR A 179 3.12 24.50 5.59
C THR A 179 2.79 24.86 4.14
N GLY A 180 2.74 23.86 3.24
CA GLY A 180 2.37 24.04 1.84
C GLY A 180 0.91 24.45 1.66
N GLN A 181 -0.03 23.76 2.33
CA GLN A 181 -1.45 24.08 2.20
C GLN A 181 -1.89 25.33 2.99
N ARG A 182 -1.15 25.72 4.03
CA ARG A 182 -1.35 27.01 4.72
C ARG A 182 -0.81 28.20 3.93
N GLY A 183 -0.12 27.97 2.82
CA GLY A 183 0.48 29.04 2.02
C GLY A 183 1.70 29.70 2.69
N TYR A 184 2.38 29.01 3.61
CA TYR A 184 3.58 29.53 4.27
C TYR A 184 4.83 29.40 3.37
N LEU A 185 4.72 28.62 2.30
CA LEU A 185 5.76 28.37 1.31
C LEU A 185 5.37 28.99 -0.03
N ASN A 186 6.35 29.43 -0.81
CA ASN A 186 6.13 29.79 -2.22
C ASN A 186 5.88 28.53 -3.08
N ASP A 187 5.38 28.71 -4.30
CA ASP A 187 4.96 27.59 -5.18
C ASP A 187 6.07 26.57 -5.44
N TRP A 188 7.30 27.04 -5.68
CA TRP A 188 8.43 26.15 -5.96
C TRP A 188 8.83 25.33 -4.73
N VAL A 189 8.94 25.97 -3.56
CA VAL A 189 9.28 25.28 -2.32
C VAL A 189 8.13 24.36 -1.90
N SER A 190 6.87 24.76 -2.11
CA SER A 190 5.70 23.94 -1.83
C SER A 190 5.65 22.69 -2.71
N TYR A 191 5.98 22.79 -4.00
CA TYR A 191 6.07 21.64 -4.89
C TYR A 191 7.12 20.61 -4.42
N TRP A 192 8.29 21.06 -3.96
CA TRP A 192 9.37 20.16 -3.54
C TRP A 192 9.23 19.63 -2.12
N PHE A 193 8.89 20.49 -1.17
CA PHE A 193 8.91 20.20 0.28
C PHE A 193 7.57 20.43 0.97
N GLY A 194 6.57 20.95 0.26
CA GLY A 194 5.23 21.21 0.79
C GLY A 194 4.21 20.17 0.36
N SER A 195 3.20 20.62 -0.39
CA SER A 195 2.12 19.80 -0.92
C SER A 195 1.99 19.91 -2.44
N GLN A 196 1.91 18.78 -3.14
CA GLN A 196 1.65 18.75 -4.60
C GLN A 196 0.18 19.01 -4.97
N GLY A 197 -0.75 18.90 -4.02
CA GLY A 197 -2.17 19.22 -4.22
C GLY A 197 -3.00 18.14 -4.93
N TRP A 198 -2.42 16.96 -5.17
CA TRP A 198 -3.15 15.80 -5.71
C TRP A 198 -3.56 14.85 -4.59
N GLU A 199 -4.85 14.48 -4.57
CA GLU A 199 -5.34 13.49 -3.61
C GLU A 199 -4.56 12.17 -3.72
N PHE A 200 -4.18 11.62 -2.55
CA PHE A 200 -3.33 10.44 -2.35
C PHE A 200 -1.84 10.62 -2.69
N ILE A 201 -1.47 11.71 -3.37
CA ILE A 201 -0.10 12.06 -3.75
C ILE A 201 0.17 13.50 -3.31
N GLU A 202 -0.10 13.79 -2.05
CA GLU A 202 0.03 15.13 -1.49
C GLU A 202 1.46 15.48 -1.09
N LEU A 203 2.31 14.48 -0.83
CA LEU A 203 3.72 14.64 -0.45
C LEU A 203 4.45 15.60 -1.39
N GLY A 204 5.27 16.51 -0.87
CA GLY A 204 6.23 17.25 -1.71
C GLY A 204 7.13 16.31 -2.52
N ARG A 205 7.56 16.77 -3.70
CA ARG A 205 8.29 15.94 -4.67
C ARG A 205 9.57 15.32 -4.10
N PHE A 206 10.29 16.03 -3.22
CA PHE A 206 11.48 15.49 -2.55
C PHE A 206 11.13 14.28 -1.68
N PHE A 207 10.07 14.40 -0.85
CA PHE A 207 9.64 13.32 0.03
C PHE A 207 9.05 12.15 -0.75
N GLN A 208 8.36 12.42 -1.87
CA GLN A 208 7.92 11.37 -2.79
C GLN A 208 9.10 10.59 -3.37
N LEU A 209 10.14 11.26 -3.89
CA LEU A 209 11.34 10.59 -4.41
C LEU A 209 12.09 9.82 -3.32
N LEU A 210 12.15 10.37 -2.10
CA LEU A 210 12.74 9.68 -0.95
C LEU A 210 11.92 8.43 -0.57
N LEU A 211 10.60 8.49 -0.64
CA LEU A 211 9.71 7.34 -0.45
C LEU A 211 9.95 6.26 -1.51
N LEU A 212 10.02 6.64 -2.80
CA LEU A 212 10.35 5.71 -3.88
C LEU A 212 11.72 5.05 -3.66
N THR A 213 12.73 5.85 -3.29
CA THR A 213 14.08 5.35 -2.98
C THR A 213 14.06 4.38 -1.79
N SER A 214 13.23 4.66 -0.79
CA SER A 214 13.02 3.78 0.37
C SER A 214 12.41 2.45 -0.06
N PHE A 215 11.42 2.45 -0.93
CA PHE A 215 10.81 1.23 -1.46
C PHE A 215 11.78 0.43 -2.35
N VAL A 216 12.62 1.08 -3.15
CA VAL A 216 13.70 0.40 -3.89
C VAL A 216 14.70 -0.24 -2.94
N LEU A 217 15.11 0.47 -1.88
CA LEU A 217 15.96 -0.08 -0.83
C LEU A 217 15.31 -1.27 -0.13
N TRP A 218 14.00 -1.21 0.11
CA TRP A 218 13.22 -2.30 0.70
C TRP A 218 13.21 -3.54 -0.21
N ILE A 219 12.94 -3.41 -1.51
CA ILE A 219 13.07 -4.52 -2.46
C ILE A 219 14.49 -5.08 -2.44
N PHE A 220 15.50 -4.22 -2.41
CA PHE A 220 16.89 -4.67 -2.35
C PHE A 220 17.17 -5.49 -1.09
N ILE A 221 16.62 -5.09 0.07
CA ILE A 221 16.70 -5.85 1.34
C ILE A 221 16.03 -7.23 1.18
N ILE A 222 14.83 -7.29 0.60
CA ILE A 222 14.12 -8.55 0.34
C ILE A 222 14.92 -9.42 -0.62
N TYR A 223 15.34 -8.88 -1.77
CA TYR A 223 16.15 -9.57 -2.77
C TYR A 223 17.40 -10.19 -2.15
N ARG A 224 18.13 -9.45 -1.31
CA ARG A 224 19.32 -10.01 -0.62
C ARG A 224 18.99 -11.19 0.30
N GLY A 225 17.84 -11.15 0.96
CA GLY A 225 17.38 -12.25 1.81
C GLY A 225 16.85 -13.44 1.01
N VAL A 226 16.19 -13.21 -0.12
CA VAL A 226 15.51 -14.25 -0.89
C VAL A 226 16.41 -14.87 -1.98
N LYS A 227 17.38 -14.12 -2.51
CA LYS A 227 18.28 -14.56 -3.60
C LYS A 227 18.95 -15.92 -3.37
N PRO A 228 19.51 -16.25 -2.19
CA PRO A 228 20.15 -17.55 -1.99
C PRO A 228 19.18 -18.73 -2.04
N TRP A 229 17.89 -18.46 -1.87
CA TRP A 229 16.82 -19.45 -1.84
C TRP A 229 16.13 -19.64 -3.19
N VAL A 230 16.06 -18.59 -4.02
CA VAL A 230 15.41 -18.65 -5.34
C VAL A 230 16.28 -19.39 -6.36
N THR A 231 15.67 -20.38 -6.98
CA THR A 231 16.18 -21.23 -8.06
C THR A 231 15.09 -21.35 -9.14
N MET A 232 15.44 -21.87 -10.32
CA MET A 232 14.43 -22.08 -11.38
C MET A 232 13.31 -23.04 -10.97
N LYS A 233 13.55 -23.93 -10.00
CA LYS A 233 12.56 -24.91 -9.53
C LYS A 233 11.51 -24.31 -8.59
N ASN A 234 11.83 -23.23 -7.88
CA ASN A 234 10.93 -22.58 -6.92
C ASN A 234 10.64 -21.11 -7.27
N ALA A 235 10.86 -20.71 -8.53
CA ALA A 235 10.61 -19.35 -9.00
C ALA A 235 9.13 -18.92 -8.89
N TRP A 236 8.21 -19.88 -8.83
CA TRP A 236 6.76 -19.69 -8.69
C TRP A 236 6.21 -20.01 -7.30
N SER A 237 7.10 -20.24 -6.34
CA SER A 237 6.72 -20.47 -4.95
C SER A 237 6.23 -19.18 -4.28
N VAL A 238 5.50 -19.32 -3.17
CA VAL A 238 4.95 -18.19 -2.41
C VAL A 238 6.02 -17.14 -2.02
N PRO A 239 7.22 -17.50 -1.53
CA PRO A 239 8.26 -16.50 -1.22
C PRO A 239 8.85 -15.82 -2.46
N ALA A 240 8.89 -16.48 -3.61
CA ALA A 240 9.33 -15.87 -4.86
C ALA A 240 8.28 -14.88 -5.37
N TRP A 241 7.00 -15.24 -5.30
CA TRP A 241 5.88 -14.33 -5.58
C TRP A 241 5.87 -13.10 -4.68
N LEU A 242 6.32 -13.22 -3.43
CA LEU A 242 6.48 -12.05 -2.57
C LEU A 242 7.49 -11.06 -3.15
N LEU A 243 8.62 -11.54 -3.68
CA LEU A 243 9.63 -10.69 -4.32
C LEU A 243 9.09 -10.09 -5.63
N TRP A 244 8.47 -10.89 -6.50
CA TRP A 244 7.91 -10.41 -7.77
C TRP A 244 6.79 -9.39 -7.56
N GLY A 245 5.84 -9.71 -6.67
CA GLY A 245 4.74 -8.83 -6.30
C GLY A 245 5.24 -7.51 -5.69
N SER A 246 6.21 -7.57 -4.79
CA SER A 246 6.86 -6.36 -4.24
C SER A 246 7.53 -5.53 -5.34
N GLY A 247 8.22 -6.18 -6.29
CA GLY A 247 8.87 -5.53 -7.42
C GLY A 247 7.88 -4.78 -8.32
N VAL A 248 6.79 -5.45 -8.72
CA VAL A 248 5.73 -4.87 -9.54
C VAL A 248 5.00 -3.74 -8.80
N MET A 249 4.72 -3.93 -7.51
CA MET A 249 4.13 -2.92 -6.64
C MET A 249 4.96 -1.64 -6.63
N VAL A 250 6.28 -1.71 -6.42
CA VAL A 250 7.13 -0.52 -6.45
C VAL A 250 7.28 0.06 -7.86
N LEU A 251 7.27 -0.76 -8.91
CA LEU A 251 7.28 -0.27 -10.29
C LEU A 251 6.08 0.65 -10.56
N PHE A 252 4.87 0.26 -10.14
CA PHE A 252 3.67 1.10 -10.30
C PHE A 252 3.78 2.44 -9.58
N LEU A 253 4.49 2.51 -8.43
CA LEU A 253 4.73 3.78 -7.75
C LEU A 253 5.51 4.79 -8.59
N PHE A 254 6.39 4.35 -9.50
CA PHE A 254 7.18 5.27 -10.33
C PHE A 254 6.34 6.08 -11.33
N PHE A 255 5.12 5.63 -11.67
CA PHE A 255 4.23 6.40 -12.53
C PHE A 255 3.85 7.76 -11.94
N SER A 256 3.85 7.89 -10.62
CA SER A 256 3.59 9.15 -9.92
C SER A 256 4.64 10.24 -10.21
N VAL A 257 5.82 9.88 -10.71
CA VAL A 257 6.86 10.85 -11.11
C VAL A 257 6.44 11.62 -12.37
N LEU A 258 5.67 10.98 -13.26
CA LEU A 258 5.22 11.54 -14.53
C LEU A 258 4.17 12.64 -14.37
N MET A 259 3.57 12.75 -13.19
CA MET A 259 2.62 13.82 -12.84
C MET A 259 3.37 15.12 -12.58
N THR A 260 3.30 16.10 -13.49
CA THR A 260 4.00 17.38 -13.30
C THR A 260 3.00 18.54 -13.20
N PRO A 261 3.36 19.65 -12.52
CA PRO A 261 2.47 20.82 -12.39
C PRO A 261 2.08 21.46 -13.72
N ASN A 262 2.94 21.32 -14.74
CA ASN A 262 2.74 21.95 -16.05
C ASN A 262 2.03 21.02 -17.06
N ALA A 263 1.76 19.77 -16.70
CA ALA A 263 1.07 18.83 -17.60
C ALA A 263 -0.45 19.08 -17.63
N ASN A 264 -1.08 18.64 -18.71
CA ASN A 264 -2.54 18.66 -18.82
C ASN A 264 -3.18 17.86 -17.66
N PHE A 265 -4.25 18.41 -17.07
CA PHE A 265 -4.93 17.79 -15.94
C PHE A 265 -5.32 16.33 -16.19
N ALA A 266 -5.88 15.99 -17.36
CA ALA A 266 -6.31 14.63 -17.69
C ALA A 266 -5.12 13.66 -17.78
N ILE A 267 -3.96 14.13 -18.24
CA ILE A 267 -2.73 13.32 -18.29
C ILE A 267 -2.17 13.09 -16.88
N SER A 268 -2.15 14.14 -16.04
CA SER A 268 -1.74 14.00 -14.64
C SER A 268 -2.69 13.10 -13.86
N ASP A 269 -4.00 13.19 -14.08
CA ASP A 269 -4.99 12.33 -13.44
C ASP A 269 -4.91 10.88 -13.91
N TYR A 270 -4.60 10.65 -15.20
CA TYR A 270 -4.30 9.31 -15.71
C TYR A 270 -3.12 8.67 -14.96
N TRP A 271 -1.98 9.38 -14.84
CA TRP A 271 -0.83 8.87 -14.10
C TRP A 271 -1.09 8.74 -12.60
N ARG A 272 -1.95 9.60 -12.04
CA ARG A 272 -2.41 9.49 -10.66
C ARG A 272 -3.14 8.19 -10.43
N TRP A 273 -4.11 7.82 -11.26
CA TRP A 273 -4.83 6.56 -11.11
C TRP A 273 -4.00 5.34 -11.50
N MET A 274 -3.10 5.45 -12.48
CA MET A 274 -2.09 4.40 -12.74
C MET A 274 -1.20 4.15 -11.53
N THR A 275 -0.96 5.17 -10.71
CA THR A 275 -0.32 4.99 -9.41
C THR A 275 -1.35 4.42 -8.43
N VAL A 276 -2.34 5.22 -8.00
CA VAL A 276 -3.26 4.89 -6.90
C VAL A 276 -3.98 3.56 -7.12
N HIS A 277 -4.66 3.34 -8.25
CA HIS A 277 -5.45 2.13 -8.49
C HIS A 277 -4.54 0.90 -8.61
N MET A 278 -3.67 0.87 -9.63
CA MET A 278 -2.84 -0.31 -9.91
C MET A 278 -1.91 -0.66 -8.75
N TRP A 279 -1.31 0.35 -8.10
CA TRP A 279 -0.42 0.11 -6.97
C TRP A 279 -1.16 -0.44 -5.76
N VAL A 280 -2.29 0.17 -5.40
CA VAL A 280 -3.08 -0.23 -4.23
C VAL A 280 -3.66 -1.62 -4.45
N GLU A 281 -4.21 -1.90 -5.63
CA GLU A 281 -4.74 -3.21 -6.00
C GLU A 281 -3.67 -4.30 -5.95
N VAL A 282 -2.50 -4.09 -6.56
CA VAL A 282 -1.40 -5.08 -6.49
C VAL A 282 -0.93 -5.30 -5.05
N THR A 283 -0.98 -4.28 -4.19
CA THR A 283 -0.61 -4.42 -2.78
C THR A 283 -1.63 -5.24 -1.99
N PHE A 284 -2.91 -4.90 -2.10
CA PHE A 284 -3.96 -5.57 -1.33
C PHE A 284 -4.29 -6.95 -1.88
N GLU A 285 -4.43 -7.09 -3.20
CA GLU A 285 -4.98 -8.31 -3.77
C GLU A 285 -3.90 -9.37 -4.03
N VAL A 286 -2.70 -8.95 -4.45
CA VAL A 286 -1.62 -9.90 -4.77
C VAL A 286 -0.70 -10.07 -3.57
N PHE A 287 -0.08 -8.98 -3.10
CA PHE A 287 0.95 -9.06 -2.08
C PHE A 287 0.42 -9.54 -0.71
N THR A 288 -0.72 -9.02 -0.26
CA THR A 288 -1.33 -9.45 1.01
C THR A 288 -1.76 -10.92 0.95
N THR A 289 -2.38 -11.36 -0.16
CA THR A 289 -2.79 -12.75 -0.37
C THR A 289 -1.61 -13.71 -0.31
N VAL A 290 -0.50 -13.38 -0.98
CA VAL A 290 0.74 -14.18 -0.96
C VAL A 290 1.31 -14.27 0.47
N ILE A 291 1.31 -13.17 1.22
CA ILE A 291 1.81 -13.19 2.61
C ILE A 291 0.91 -14.03 3.52
N VAL A 292 -0.41 -13.88 3.42
CA VAL A 292 -1.35 -14.63 4.24
C VAL A 292 -1.25 -16.12 3.91
N ALA A 293 -1.19 -16.48 2.63
CA ALA A 293 -0.95 -17.87 2.22
C ALA A 293 0.37 -18.40 2.79
N TYR A 294 1.45 -17.62 2.71
CA TYR A 294 2.74 -18.00 3.29
C TYR A 294 2.67 -18.21 4.81
N LEU A 295 1.95 -17.33 5.52
CA LEU A 295 1.75 -17.46 6.97
C LEU A 295 1.04 -18.77 7.32
N LEU A 296 -0.02 -19.11 6.60
CA LEU A 296 -0.76 -20.35 6.81
C LEU A 296 0.11 -21.58 6.55
N VAL A 297 0.91 -21.56 5.49
CA VAL A 297 1.88 -22.63 5.19
C VAL A 297 2.94 -22.75 6.29
N GLN A 298 3.49 -21.63 6.75
CA GLN A 298 4.49 -21.63 7.84
C GLN A 298 3.92 -22.12 9.17
N MET A 299 2.63 -21.89 9.41
CA MET A 299 1.94 -22.38 10.61
C MET A 299 1.50 -23.85 10.51
N GLY A 300 1.73 -24.52 9.37
CA GLY A 300 1.30 -25.90 9.15
C GLY A 300 -0.22 -26.03 9.06
N LEU A 301 -0.91 -24.97 8.59
CA LEU A 301 -2.37 -24.96 8.42
C LEU A 301 -2.80 -25.29 6.99
N VAL A 302 -1.90 -25.12 6.02
CA VAL A 302 -2.13 -25.34 4.59
C VAL A 302 -0.87 -25.94 3.98
N ASN A 303 -1.02 -26.86 3.02
CA ASN A 303 0.11 -27.45 2.30
C ASN A 303 0.78 -26.44 1.33
N PRO A 304 2.12 -26.48 1.20
CA PRO A 304 2.91 -25.54 0.39
C PRO A 304 2.74 -25.69 -1.13
#